data_AF-A0A843I3T5-F1
#
_entry.id   AF-A0A843I3T5-F1
#
_cell.length_a   1.000
_cell.length_b   1.000
_cell.length_c   1.000
_cell.angle_alpha   90.00
_cell.angle_beta   90.00
_cell.angle_gamma   90.00
#
_symmetry.space_group_name_H-M   'P 1'
#
loop_
_entity.id
_entity.type
_entity.pdbx_description
1 polymer ?
#
loop_
_entity_poly.entity_id
_entity_poly.type
_entity_poly.pdbx_seq_one_letter_code
_entity_poly.pdbx_strand_id
1 'polypeptide(L)'
;MYSFVICSLALIASYFVYGKFIERITGVDESRETPAYRLQDGVDYMPMPKIKNFLVHFLNIAGLGPIFGAIQGALFGPAAFLWITLGTIFIGSIHDFFSGYMSLRNDGMTMPSIISKYLGTKIQKIMAVLIIMTGILVAATFAKGAAELLSNLTNISIIIWMTIIFIYFLIATVFPIDKIIGKIYPI
;
A
#
# COMPACT_ATOMS: atom_id res chain seq x y z
N MET A 1 11.49 22.80 -13.56
CA MET A 1 12.59 21.80 -13.61
C MET A 1 13.43 21.79 -12.35
N TYR A 2 13.95 22.92 -11.85
CA TYR A 2 14.76 22.93 -10.61
C TYR A 2 14.03 22.38 -9.37
N SER A 3 12.76 22.73 -9.19
CA SER A 3 11.92 22.21 -8.10
C SER A 3 11.85 20.67 -8.10
N PHE A 4 11.67 20.07 -9.27
CA PHE A 4 11.62 18.61 -9.44
C PHE A 4 12.95 17.97 -9.02
N VAL A 5 14.08 18.46 -9.52
CA VAL A 5 15.41 17.92 -9.20
C VAL A 5 15.71 18.04 -7.70
N ILE A 6 15.42 19.20 -7.09
CA ILE A 6 15.62 19.42 -5.66
C ILE A 6 14.75 18.46 -4.84
N CYS A 7 13.49 18.29 -5.22
CA CYS A 7 12.57 17.37 -4.56
C CYS A 7 13.03 15.91 -4.66
N SER A 8 13.48 15.47 -5.84
CA SER A 8 14.03 14.12 -6.02
C SER A 8 15.28 13.89 -5.18
N LEU A 9 16.21 14.85 -5.15
CA LEU A 9 17.40 14.78 -4.30
C LEU A 9 17.03 14.77 -2.81
N ALA A 10 16.03 15.54 -2.39
CA ALA A 10 15.55 15.55 -1.02
C ALA A 10 14.95 14.20 -0.58
N LEU A 11 14.21 13.52 -1.46
CA LEU A 11 13.69 12.17 -1.19
C LEU A 11 14.83 11.15 -0.99
N ILE A 12 15.84 11.19 -1.87
CA ILE A 12 17.02 10.32 -1.77
C ILE A 12 17.80 10.61 -0.49
N ALA A 13 18.07 11.89 -0.21
CA ALA A 13 18.78 12.30 1.00
C ALA A 13 18.02 11.91 2.28
N SER A 14 16.69 12.09 2.27
CA SER A 14 15.82 11.71 3.38
C SER A 14 15.88 10.22 3.69
N TYR A 15 15.89 9.35 2.67
CA TYR A 15 16.03 7.91 2.87
C TYR A 15 17.28 7.54 3.69
N PHE A 16 18.43 8.14 3.37
CA PHE A 16 19.68 7.84 4.07
C PHE A 16 19.84 8.55 5.41
N VAL A 17 19.32 9.78 5.55
CA VAL A 17 19.49 10.59 6.76
C VAL A 17 18.34 10.39 7.73
N TYR A 18 17.12 10.69 7.27
CA TYR A 18 15.93 10.65 8.10
C TYR A 18 15.46 9.21 8.35
N GLY A 19 15.57 8.33 7.35
CA GLY A 19 15.29 6.89 7.53
C GLY A 19 16.14 6.28 8.65
N LYS A 20 17.46 6.50 8.63
CA LYS A 20 18.37 6.04 9.70
C LYS A 20 18.06 6.67 11.05
N PHE A 21 17.65 7.94 11.07
CA PHE A 21 17.25 8.61 12.30
C PHE A 21 16.01 7.95 12.92
N ILE A 22 14.99 7.67 12.12
CA ILE A 22 13.77 6.99 12.57
C ILE A 22 14.08 5.57 13.04
N GLU A 23 14.86 4.81 12.29
CA GLU A 23 15.32 3.46 12.66
C GLU A 23 16.01 3.42 14.04
N ARG A 24 16.87 4.41 14.30
CA ARG A 24 17.55 4.55 15.59
C ARG A 24 16.59 4.87 16.73
N ILE A 25 15.57 5.70 16.49
CA ILE A 25 14.56 6.05 17.51
C ILE A 25 13.68 4.86 17.84
N THR A 26 13.30 4.07 16.84
CA THR A 26 12.41 2.92 17.06
C THR A 26 13.12 1.71 17.66
N GLY A 27 14.45 1.73 17.71
CA GLY A 27 15.25 0.68 18.35
C GLY A 27 15.09 -0.64 17.61
N VAL A 28 15.23 -0.63 16.28
CA VAL A 28 15.17 -1.84 15.47
C VAL A 28 16.28 -2.80 15.90
N ASP A 29 15.88 -4.02 16.25
CA ASP A 29 16.78 -5.10 16.64
C ASP A 29 16.84 -6.14 15.52
N GLU A 30 17.92 -6.13 14.75
CA GLU A 30 18.15 -7.06 13.65
C GLU A 30 18.40 -8.50 14.13
N SER A 31 18.75 -8.71 15.41
CA SER A 31 18.97 -10.06 15.96
C SER A 31 17.66 -10.81 16.22
N ARG A 32 16.54 -10.09 16.27
CA ARG A 32 15.23 -10.68 16.54
C ARG A 32 14.68 -11.37 15.29
N GLU A 33 14.42 -12.65 15.44
CA GLU A 33 13.79 -13.45 14.39
C GLU A 33 12.38 -12.93 14.07
N THR A 34 12.10 -12.68 12.79
CA THR A 34 10.81 -12.15 12.34
C THR A 34 9.71 -13.23 12.45
N PRO A 35 8.43 -12.83 12.59
CA PRO A 35 7.31 -13.77 12.64
C PRO A 35 7.25 -14.75 11.46
N ALA A 36 7.72 -14.33 10.28
CA ALA A 36 7.78 -15.17 9.08
C ALA A 36 8.65 -16.43 9.24
N TYR A 37 9.67 -16.41 10.10
CA TYR A 37 10.51 -17.58 10.42
C TYR A 37 10.05 -18.27 11.71
N ARG A 38 9.72 -17.48 12.75
CA ARG A 38 9.35 -18.01 14.07
C ARG A 38 8.00 -18.73 14.09
N LEU A 39 7.02 -18.25 13.32
CA LEU A 39 5.63 -18.75 13.29
C LEU A 39 5.29 -19.47 11.97
N GLN A 40 6.30 -20.00 11.28
CA GLN A 40 6.15 -20.52 9.93
C GLN A 40 5.05 -21.61 9.83
N ASP A 41 4.04 -21.35 9.02
CA ASP A 41 2.91 -22.27 8.77
C ASP A 41 2.72 -22.60 7.28
N GLY A 42 3.49 -21.94 6.40
CA GLY A 42 3.41 -22.12 4.95
C GLY A 42 2.20 -21.49 4.29
N VAL A 43 1.38 -20.73 5.03
CA VAL A 43 0.19 -20.02 4.52
C VAL A 43 0.24 -18.54 4.91
N ASP A 44 0.09 -18.22 6.20
CA ASP A 44 0.10 -16.83 6.70
C ASP A 44 1.53 -16.34 7.02
N TYR A 45 2.40 -17.25 7.45
CA TYR A 45 3.80 -16.98 7.79
C TYR A 45 4.70 -17.84 6.92
N MET A 46 5.29 -17.22 5.91
CA MET A 46 6.26 -17.86 5.04
C MET A 46 7.40 -16.90 4.70
N PRO A 47 8.67 -17.33 4.82
CA PRO A 47 9.79 -16.50 4.42
C PRO A 47 9.80 -16.32 2.89
N MET A 48 9.95 -15.08 2.44
CA MET A 48 10.02 -14.73 1.01
C MET A 48 11.37 -14.09 0.67
N PRO A 49 11.91 -14.33 -0.54
CA PRO A 49 13.07 -13.60 -1.03
C PRO A 49 12.81 -12.09 -1.08
N LYS A 50 13.81 -11.27 -0.72
CA LYS A 50 13.68 -9.81 -0.61
C LYS A 50 13.07 -9.14 -1.84
N ILE A 51 13.49 -9.55 -3.05
CA ILE A 51 13.00 -8.96 -4.29
C ILE A 51 11.50 -9.27 -4.52
N LYS A 52 11.05 -10.46 -4.12
CA LYS A 52 9.65 -10.88 -4.28
C LYS A 52 8.78 -10.14 -3.27
N ASN A 53 9.23 -10.06 -2.02
CA ASN A 53 8.56 -9.26 -1.00
C ASN A 53 8.43 -7.79 -1.44
N PHE A 54 9.51 -7.20 -1.97
CA PHE A 54 9.47 -5.85 -2.53
C PHE A 54 8.46 -5.71 -3.66
N LEU A 55 8.44 -6.65 -4.62
CA LEU A 55 7.51 -6.61 -5.75
C LEU A 55 6.04 -6.73 -5.32
N VAL A 56 5.74 -7.59 -4.33
CA VAL A 56 4.38 -7.72 -3.78
C VAL A 56 3.94 -6.40 -3.15
N HIS A 57 4.77 -5.81 -2.30
CA HIS A 57 4.47 -4.50 -1.72
C HIS A 57 4.35 -3.42 -2.79
N PHE A 58 5.30 -3.36 -3.74
CA PHE A 58 5.28 -2.40 -4.82
C PHE A 58 4.00 -2.50 -5.66
N LEU A 59 3.58 -3.70 -6.03
CA LEU A 59 2.34 -3.91 -6.77
C LEU A 59 1.09 -3.48 -5.98
N ASN A 60 1.10 -3.69 -4.66
CA ASN A 60 -0.02 -3.31 -3.79
C ASN A 60 -0.20 -1.78 -3.64
N ILE A 61 0.84 -0.99 -3.91
CA ILE A 61 0.77 0.49 -3.95
C ILE A 61 0.80 1.04 -5.39
N ALA A 62 1.31 0.28 -6.36
CA ALA A 62 1.33 0.64 -7.75
C ALA A 62 -0.08 0.54 -8.33
N GLY A 63 -0.75 1.69 -8.38
CA GLY A 63 -2.11 1.80 -8.89
C GLY A 63 -2.30 2.99 -9.81
N LEU A 64 -3.56 3.22 -10.17
CA LEU A 64 -3.96 4.41 -10.91
C LEU A 64 -3.74 5.69 -10.09
N GLY A 65 -3.76 5.59 -8.75
CA GLY A 65 -3.52 6.70 -7.82
C GLY A 65 -2.17 7.39 -8.02
N PRO A 66 -1.02 6.70 -7.91
CA PRO A 66 0.30 7.30 -8.14
C PRO A 66 0.48 7.95 -9.51
N ILE A 67 -0.15 7.41 -10.56
CA ILE A 67 -0.03 7.94 -11.93
C ILE A 67 -0.89 9.18 -12.09
N PHE A 68 -2.21 9.07 -11.93
CA PHE A 68 -3.12 10.20 -12.12
C PHE A 68 -2.95 11.26 -11.04
N GLY A 69 -2.69 10.87 -9.79
CA GLY A 69 -2.45 11.79 -8.69
C GLY A 69 -1.21 12.65 -8.92
N ALA A 70 -0.12 12.08 -9.44
CA ALA A 70 1.07 12.86 -9.78
C ALA A 70 0.81 13.81 -10.97
N ILE A 71 0.10 13.35 -12.01
CA ILE A 71 -0.25 14.18 -13.17
C ILE A 71 -1.18 15.33 -12.76
N GLN A 72 -2.25 15.04 -12.01
CA GLN A 72 -3.16 16.06 -11.50
C GLN A 72 -2.46 17.01 -10.54
N GLY A 73 -1.60 16.49 -9.67
CA GLY A 73 -0.75 17.28 -8.79
C GLY A 73 0.13 18.25 -9.58
N ALA A 74 0.76 17.81 -10.67
CA ALA A 74 1.60 18.65 -11.51
C ALA A 74 0.84 19.85 -12.12
N LEU A 75 -0.47 19.76 -12.31
CA LEU A 75 -1.31 20.88 -12.78
C LEU A 75 -1.35 22.05 -11.79
N PHE A 76 -1.13 21.79 -10.49
CA PHE A 76 -1.04 22.83 -9.45
C PHE A 76 0.34 23.49 -9.37
N GLY A 77 1.23 23.19 -10.31
CA GLY A 77 2.54 23.82 -10.43
C GLY A 77 3.55 23.36 -9.36
N PRO A 78 4.62 24.16 -9.12
CA PRO A 78 5.73 23.77 -8.25
C PRO A 78 5.34 23.43 -6.80
N ALA A 79 4.25 23.99 -6.29
CA ALA A 79 3.75 23.74 -4.94
C ALA A 79 3.40 22.27 -4.72
N ALA A 80 2.89 21.58 -5.74
CA ALA A 80 2.57 20.15 -5.66
C ALA A 80 3.81 19.30 -5.43
N PHE A 81 4.94 19.61 -6.07
CA PHE A 81 6.19 18.88 -5.87
C PHE A 81 6.71 19.03 -4.43
N LEU A 82 6.61 20.22 -3.86
CA LEU A 82 6.99 20.46 -2.46
C LEU A 82 6.06 19.70 -1.50
N TRP A 83 4.74 19.77 -1.73
CA TRP A 83 3.76 19.08 -0.89
C TRP A 83 3.94 17.56 -0.94
N ILE A 84 4.06 16.98 -2.13
CA ILE A 84 4.30 15.54 -2.30
C ILE A 84 5.60 15.15 -1.59
N THR A 85 6.68 15.89 -1.80
CA THR A 85 7.98 15.56 -1.22
C THR A 85 7.97 15.62 0.31
N LEU A 86 7.50 16.74 0.87
CA LEU A 86 7.47 16.92 2.33
C LEU A 86 6.45 15.98 2.98
N GLY A 87 5.28 15.79 2.37
CA GLY A 87 4.26 14.85 2.83
C GLY A 87 4.76 13.40 2.83
N THR A 88 5.47 12.99 1.78
CA THR A 88 6.09 11.66 1.73
C THR A 88 7.13 11.50 2.83
N ILE A 89 8.03 12.48 3.03
CA ILE A 89 9.13 12.37 4.00
C ILE A 89 8.62 12.34 5.45
N PHE A 90 7.73 13.26 5.81
CA PHE A 90 7.37 13.49 7.21
C PHE A 90 6.09 12.79 7.66
N ILE A 91 5.23 12.36 6.73
CA ILE A 91 3.95 11.73 7.07
C ILE A 91 3.94 10.32 6.51
N GLY A 92 4.02 10.17 5.19
CA GLY A 92 3.84 8.87 4.51
C GLY A 92 4.86 7.82 4.92
N SER A 93 6.15 8.07 4.67
CA SER A 93 7.20 7.08 4.94
C SER A 93 7.32 6.72 6.42
N ILE A 94 7.10 7.70 7.30
CA ILE A 94 7.08 7.47 8.75
C ILE A 94 5.90 6.58 9.13
N HIS A 95 4.70 6.93 8.68
CA HIS A 95 3.48 6.19 8.98
C HIS A 95 3.58 4.73 8.55
N ASP A 96 4.09 4.48 7.33
CA ASP A 96 4.25 3.13 6.81
C ASP A 96 5.31 2.34 7.56
N PHE A 97 6.44 2.97 7.91
CA PHE A 97 7.49 2.35 8.70
C PHE A 97 6.98 1.94 10.10
N PHE A 98 6.33 2.85 10.82
CA PHE A 98 5.79 2.55 12.15
C PHE A 98 4.68 1.49 12.09
N SER A 99 3.80 1.55 11.08
CA SER A 99 2.72 0.57 10.93
C SER A 99 3.28 -0.83 10.70
N GLY A 100 4.27 -0.98 9.80
CA GLY A 100 4.96 -2.24 9.55
C GLY A 100 5.74 -2.73 10.77
N TYR A 101 6.48 -1.85 11.42
CA TYR A 101 7.26 -2.20 12.62
C TYR A 101 6.36 -2.63 13.78
N MET A 102 5.24 -1.94 14.03
CA MET A 102 4.25 -2.32 15.04
C MET A 102 3.64 -3.69 14.74
N SER A 103 3.34 -3.98 13.48
CA SER A 103 2.84 -5.31 13.07
C SER A 103 3.90 -6.39 13.31
N LEU A 104 5.16 -6.18 12.91
CA LEU A 104 6.26 -7.12 13.19
C LEU A 104 6.49 -7.35 14.68
N ARG A 105 6.33 -6.31 15.51
CA ARG A 105 6.44 -6.43 16.98
C ARG A 105 5.27 -7.19 17.60
N ASN A 106 4.12 -7.21 16.94
CA ASN A 106 2.91 -7.92 17.32
C ASN A 106 2.66 -9.13 16.42
N ASP A 107 3.72 -9.86 16.06
CA ASP A 107 3.61 -11.15 15.39
C ASP A 107 2.87 -11.13 14.05
N GLY A 108 2.95 -10.03 13.29
CA GLY A 108 2.28 -9.91 11.99
C GLY A 108 0.77 -9.61 12.10
N MET A 109 0.27 -9.23 13.29
CA MET A 109 -1.13 -8.87 13.47
C MET A 109 -1.56 -7.73 12.53
N THR A 110 -2.80 -7.81 12.06
CA THR A 110 -3.44 -6.75 11.27
C THR A 110 -3.66 -5.49 12.11
N MET A 111 -3.72 -4.32 11.45
CA MET A 111 -3.88 -3.04 12.16
C MET A 111 -5.13 -2.98 13.06
N PRO A 112 -6.33 -3.45 12.65
CA PRO A 112 -7.48 -3.51 13.56
C PRO A 112 -7.23 -4.36 14.80
N SER A 113 -6.48 -5.45 14.66
CA SER A 113 -6.15 -6.35 15.78
C SER A 113 -5.17 -5.69 16.75
N ILE A 114 -4.18 -4.95 16.23
CA ILE A 114 -3.27 -4.13 17.05
C ILE A 114 -4.06 -3.05 17.80
N ILE A 115 -4.96 -2.34 17.12
CA ILE A 115 -5.84 -1.33 17.72
C ILE A 115 -6.67 -1.95 18.84
N SER A 116 -7.23 -3.14 18.63
CA SER A 116 -7.98 -3.87 19.67
C SER A 116 -7.14 -4.15 20.91
N LYS A 117 -5.90 -4.62 20.70
CA LYS A 117 -4.96 -4.98 21.75
C LYS A 117 -4.57 -3.80 22.65
N TYR A 118 -4.37 -2.61 22.07
CA TYR A 118 -3.87 -1.44 22.80
C TYR A 118 -4.94 -0.41 23.19
N LEU A 119 -6.00 -0.27 22.38
CA LEU A 119 -7.04 0.77 22.54
C LEU A 119 -8.42 0.18 22.84
N GLY A 120 -8.56 -1.15 22.78
CA GLY A 120 -9.80 -1.87 23.08
C GLY A 120 -10.74 -2.03 21.89
N THR A 121 -11.74 -2.89 22.09
CA THR A 121 -12.65 -3.34 21.03
C THR A 121 -13.60 -2.26 20.52
N LYS A 122 -13.93 -1.24 21.34
CA LYS A 122 -14.77 -0.11 20.91
C LYS A 122 -14.08 0.70 19.81
N ILE A 123 -12.82 1.07 20.02
CA ILE A 123 -12.04 1.85 19.05
C ILE A 123 -11.75 0.99 17.81
N GLN A 124 -11.45 -0.31 17.99
CA GLN A 124 -11.31 -1.24 16.87
C GLN A 124 -12.54 -1.21 15.95
N LYS A 125 -13.77 -1.28 16.48
CA LYS A 125 -14.98 -1.29 15.66
C LYS A 125 -15.14 0.01 14.86
N ILE A 126 -14.89 1.16 15.47
CA ILE A 126 -14.94 2.46 14.80
C ILE A 126 -13.92 2.50 13.65
N MET A 127 -12.68 2.11 13.94
CA MET A 127 -11.61 2.08 12.95
C MET A 127 -11.89 1.08 11.82
N ALA A 128 -12.45 -0.09 12.15
CA ALA A 128 -12.83 -1.09 11.16
C ALA A 128 -13.92 -0.56 10.20
N VAL A 129 -14.92 0.15 10.71
CA VAL A 129 -15.93 0.80 9.85
C VAL A 129 -15.29 1.81 8.90
N LEU A 130 -14.38 2.65 9.39
CA LEU A 130 -13.67 3.62 8.56
C LEU A 130 -12.79 2.96 7.49
N ILE A 131 -12.08 1.89 7.85
CA ILE A 131 -11.24 1.12 6.92
C ILE A 131 -12.11 0.47 5.84
N ILE A 132 -13.23 -0.15 6.21
CA ILE A 132 -14.15 -0.78 5.25
C ILE A 132 -14.74 0.27 4.31
N MET A 133 -15.24 1.39 4.84
CA MET A 133 -15.79 2.48 4.04
C MET A 133 -14.76 3.03 3.05
N THR A 134 -13.53 3.28 3.52
CA THR A 134 -12.44 3.76 2.66
C THR A 134 -12.05 2.70 1.62
N GLY A 135 -12.00 1.43 2.01
CA GLY A 135 -11.71 0.31 1.11
C GLY A 135 -12.72 0.19 -0.03
N ILE A 136 -14.02 0.37 0.25
CA ILE A 136 -15.07 0.41 -0.77
C ILE A 136 -14.87 1.59 -1.74
N LEU A 137 -14.55 2.77 -1.23
CA LEU A 137 -14.28 3.95 -2.06
C LEU A 137 -13.05 3.76 -2.95
N VAL A 138 -11.98 3.17 -2.41
CA VAL A 138 -10.76 2.84 -3.17
C VAL A 138 -11.08 1.80 -4.24
N ALA A 139 -11.79 0.73 -3.92
CA ALA A 139 -12.17 -0.30 -4.89
C ALA A 139 -13.02 0.30 -6.04
N ALA A 140 -14.00 1.13 -5.71
CA ALA A 140 -14.87 1.79 -6.71
C ALA A 140 -14.08 2.74 -7.62
N THR A 141 -13.19 3.56 -7.05
CA THR A 141 -12.37 4.50 -7.84
C THR A 141 -11.38 3.80 -8.75
N PHE A 142 -10.78 2.69 -8.30
CA PHE A 142 -9.89 1.88 -9.13
C PHE A 142 -10.66 1.15 -10.24
N ALA A 143 -11.83 0.58 -9.95
CA ALA A 143 -12.68 -0.05 -10.95
C ALA A 143 -13.10 0.94 -12.04
N LYS A 144 -13.57 2.14 -11.64
CA LYS A 144 -13.92 3.21 -12.58
C LYS A 144 -12.72 3.64 -13.42
N GLY A 145 -11.57 3.90 -12.78
CA GLY A 145 -10.38 4.36 -13.49
C GLY A 145 -9.88 3.36 -14.54
N ALA A 146 -9.91 2.07 -14.23
CA ALA A 146 -9.56 1.01 -15.18
C ALA A 146 -10.58 0.92 -16.33
N ALA A 147 -11.87 1.00 -16.02
CA ALA A 147 -12.93 1.01 -17.02
C ALA A 147 -12.84 2.20 -17.98
N GLU A 148 -12.50 3.38 -17.45
CA GLU A 148 -12.33 4.62 -18.21
C GLU A 148 -11.14 4.52 -19.18
N LEU A 149 -10.01 3.97 -18.73
CA LEU A 149 -8.86 3.70 -19.59
C LEU A 149 -9.20 2.73 -20.73
N LEU A 150 -9.84 1.61 -20.42
CA LEU A 150 -10.23 0.62 -21.44
C LEU A 150 -11.28 1.16 -22.40
N SER A 151 -12.25 1.92 -21.90
CA SER A 151 -13.27 2.58 -22.72
C SER A 151 -12.65 3.52 -23.75
N ASN A 152 -11.67 4.32 -23.33
CA ASN A 152 -10.94 5.23 -24.24
C ASN A 152 -10.09 4.48 -25.28
N LEU A 153 -9.54 3.31 -24.94
CA LEU A 153 -8.72 2.51 -25.86
C LEU A 153 -9.57 1.72 -26.86
N THR A 154 -10.74 1.23 -26.46
CA THR A 154 -11.56 0.32 -27.28
C THR A 154 -12.83 0.96 -27.84
N ASN A 155 -13.13 2.23 -27.52
CA ASN A 155 -14.38 2.93 -27.85
C ASN A 155 -15.66 2.19 -27.41
N ILE A 156 -15.56 1.29 -26.42
CA ILE A 156 -16.71 0.61 -25.80
C ILE A 156 -17.17 1.43 -24.61
N SER A 157 -18.47 1.47 -24.33
CA SER A 157 -19.03 2.21 -23.19
C SER A 157 -18.39 1.82 -21.86
N ILE A 158 -18.07 2.82 -21.04
CA ILE A 158 -17.52 2.66 -19.68
C ILE A 158 -18.39 1.73 -18.81
N ILE A 159 -19.72 1.73 -19.01
CA ILE A 159 -20.65 0.90 -18.24
C ILE A 159 -20.38 -0.59 -18.51
N ILE A 160 -20.05 -0.96 -19.75
CA ILE A 160 -19.77 -2.34 -20.13
C ILE A 160 -18.46 -2.79 -19.47
N TRP A 161 -17.39 -2.00 -19.61
CA TRP A 161 -16.10 -2.31 -18.98
C TRP A 161 -16.17 -2.36 -17.45
N MET A 162 -16.88 -1.41 -16.84
CA MET A 162 -17.09 -1.37 -15.40
C MET A 162 -17.85 -2.62 -14.92
N THR A 163 -18.87 -3.05 -15.66
CA THR A 163 -19.63 -4.29 -15.34
C THR A 163 -18.72 -5.52 -15.41
N ILE A 164 -17.91 -5.63 -16.47
CA ILE A 164 -16.95 -6.74 -16.62
C ILE A 164 -15.94 -6.75 -15.47
N ILE A 165 -15.38 -5.60 -15.11
CA ILE A 165 -14.42 -5.46 -14.01
C ILE A 165 -15.05 -5.80 -12.66
N PHE A 166 -16.29 -5.36 -12.41
CA PHE A 166 -17.00 -5.69 -11.18
C PHE A 166 -17.31 -7.19 -11.06
N ILE A 167 -17.74 -7.83 -12.16
CA ILE A 167 -17.94 -9.28 -12.19
C ILE A 167 -16.61 -10.00 -11.89
N TYR A 168 -15.52 -9.55 -12.51
CA TYR A 168 -14.19 -10.08 -12.23
C TYR A 168 -13.80 -9.91 -10.75
N PHE A 169 -14.03 -8.74 -10.15
CA PHE A 169 -13.75 -8.53 -8.72
C PHE A 169 -14.58 -9.42 -7.81
N LEU A 170 -15.87 -9.63 -8.10
CA LEU A 170 -16.71 -10.55 -7.34
C LEU A 170 -16.18 -11.98 -7.43
N ILE A 171 -15.82 -12.44 -8.63
CA ILE A 171 -15.23 -13.77 -8.84
C ILE A 171 -13.91 -13.88 -8.07
N ALA A 172 -13.02 -12.90 -8.19
CA ALA A 172 -11.72 -12.88 -7.51
C ALA A 172 -11.83 -12.78 -5.98
N THR A 173 -12.92 -12.22 -5.44
CA THR A 173 -13.18 -12.16 -4.00
C THR A 173 -13.76 -13.46 -3.47
N VAL A 174 -14.64 -14.12 -4.23
CA VAL A 174 -15.32 -15.36 -3.84
C VAL A 174 -14.42 -16.58 -4.02
N PHE A 175 -13.62 -16.61 -5.08
CA PHE A 175 -12.64 -17.65 -5.32
C PHE A 175 -11.27 -17.18 -4.84
N PRO A 176 -10.63 -17.85 -3.86
CA PRO A 176 -9.30 -17.47 -3.41
C PRO A 176 -8.35 -17.49 -4.61
N ILE A 177 -7.81 -16.31 -4.93
CA ILE A 177 -6.83 -16.10 -6.01
C ILE A 177 -5.65 -17.06 -5.83
N ASP A 178 -5.32 -17.39 -4.59
CA ASP A 178 -4.32 -18.35 -4.14
C ASP A 178 -4.51 -19.75 -4.77
N LYS A 179 -5.76 -20.17 -5.05
CA LYS A 179 -6.07 -21.47 -5.68
C LYS A 179 -6.07 -21.43 -7.21
N ILE A 180 -6.24 -20.27 -7.84
CA ILE A 180 -6.38 -20.14 -9.31
C ILE A 180 -5.08 -19.62 -9.96
N ILE A 181 -4.36 -18.71 -9.28
CA ILE A 181 -3.23 -17.94 -9.84
C ILE A 181 -1.93 -18.12 -9.01
N GLY A 182 -1.99 -18.72 -7.82
CA GLY A 182 -0.86 -18.86 -6.89
C GLY A 182 0.39 -19.57 -7.43
N LYS A 183 0.33 -20.26 -8.58
CA LYS A 183 1.49 -20.85 -9.27
C LYS A 183 2.17 -19.92 -10.29
N ILE A 184 1.49 -18.86 -10.73
CA ILE A 184 1.92 -18.01 -11.86
C ILE A 184 2.30 -16.59 -11.38
N TYR A 185 2.01 -16.24 -10.11
CA TYR A 185 2.17 -14.89 -9.59
C TYR A 185 2.87 -14.87 -8.23
N PRO A 186 3.92 -14.03 -8.12
CA PRO A 186 5.29 -14.52 -8.13
C PRO A 186 5.61 -15.34 -6.87
N ILE A 187 5.74 -16.66 -7.02
CA ILE A 187 6.51 -17.49 -6.08
C ILE A 187 7.96 -17.08 -6.14
#